data_AF-A0A7C1YPP3-F1
#
_entry.id   AF-A0A7C1YPP3-F1
#
_cell.length_a   1.000
_cell.length_b   1.000
_cell.length_c   1.000
_cell.angle_alpha   90.00
_cell.angle_beta   90.00
_cell.angle_gamma   90.00
#
_symmetry.space_group_name_H-M   'P 1'
#
loop_
_entity.id
_entity.type
_entity.pdbx_description
1 polymer ?
#
loop_
_entity_poly.entity_id
_entity_poly.type
_entity_poly.pdbx_seq_one_letter_code
_entity_poly.pdbx_strand_id
1 'polypeptide(L)'
;MKQKKMYLLSGCLKGIAIGLILLVPLWVTADVVLSINDKTSLTAWKLKSYPLEIDFRSQPPKSIEAFFIARGFSAEIAERISRQCVFQVIAKNTGTAGDPIIHISLKNWQVKHKDSLKPIKLKEVWDAQWSEGTVSEASRIAFRWATFPAEQVFRPTGDYGWGMVSIGLPAGEVFDLQVVWQQDEAIKKEWLRGMSCPDE
;
A
#
# COMPACT_ATOMS: atom_id res chain seq x y z
N MET A 1 -60.28 52.52 46.73
CA MET A 1 -59.46 53.71 47.07
C MET A 1 -58.10 53.18 47.56
N LYS A 2 -56.95 53.26 46.88
CA LYS A 2 -56.46 53.93 45.66
C LYS A 2 -55.55 52.92 44.92
N GLN A 3 -55.67 52.83 43.60
CA GLN A 3 -54.65 52.22 42.73
C GLN A 3 -53.38 53.09 42.71
N LYS A 4 -52.21 52.46 42.61
CA LYS A 4 -50.96 53.11 42.19
C LYS A 4 -50.23 52.24 41.15
N LYS A 5 -49.57 52.96 40.24
CA LYS A 5 -49.09 52.59 38.91
C LYS A 5 -47.90 51.61 38.89
N MET A 6 -47.98 50.74 37.89
CA MET A 6 -46.96 50.21 36.99
C MET A 6 -45.60 50.95 36.94
N TYR A 7 -44.51 50.18 37.09
CA TYR A 7 -43.23 50.40 36.38
C TYR A 7 -42.61 49.05 36.02
N LEU A 8 -42.44 48.84 34.71
CA LEU A 8 -41.60 47.81 34.10
C LEU A 8 -40.13 48.17 34.31
N LEU A 9 -39.32 47.24 34.81
CA LEU A 9 -37.88 47.25 34.64
C LEU A 9 -37.43 45.88 34.14
N SER A 10 -36.99 45.89 32.88
CA SER A 10 -36.35 44.80 32.15
C SER A 10 -35.02 44.43 32.83
N GLY A 11 -34.95 43.22 33.37
CA GLY A 11 -33.73 42.63 33.93
C GLY A 11 -33.24 41.49 33.05
N CYS A 12 -32.20 41.79 32.28
CA CYS A 12 -31.57 40.94 31.28
C CYS A 12 -31.06 39.60 31.87
N LEU A 13 -31.71 38.49 31.50
CA LEU A 13 -31.25 37.14 31.81
C LEU A 13 -30.03 36.83 30.92
N LYS A 14 -28.81 37.08 31.41
CA LYS A 14 -27.59 36.61 30.75
C LYS A 14 -27.46 35.10 30.97
N GLY A 15 -28.11 34.32 30.11
CA GLY A 15 -27.91 32.89 30.01
C GLY A 15 -26.47 32.60 29.58
N ILE A 16 -25.70 31.95 30.44
CA ILE A 16 -24.41 31.36 30.08
C ILE A 16 -24.72 30.16 29.19
N ALA A 17 -24.64 30.34 27.87
CA ALA A 17 -24.69 29.25 26.92
C ALA A 17 -23.36 28.49 27.01
N ILE A 18 -23.35 27.39 27.76
CA ILE A 18 -22.26 26.40 27.72
C ILE A 18 -22.34 25.73 26.35
N GLY A 19 -21.56 26.24 25.40
CA GLY A 19 -21.38 25.64 24.09
C GLY A 19 -20.67 24.30 24.25
N LEU A 20 -21.42 23.20 24.12
CA LEU A 20 -20.87 21.86 24.02
C LEU A 20 -20.11 21.75 22.69
N ILE A 21 -18.80 22.05 22.71
CA ILE A 21 -17.91 21.81 21.57
C ILE A 21 -17.78 20.30 21.42
N LEU A 22 -18.53 19.71 20.50
CA LEU A 22 -18.32 18.35 20.03
C LEU A 22 -16.97 18.30 19.32
N LEU A 23 -15.94 17.84 20.03
CA LEU A 23 -14.67 17.40 19.43
C LEU A 23 -14.99 16.21 18.53
N VAL A 24 -15.23 16.48 17.25
CA VAL A 24 -15.28 15.42 16.23
C VAL A 24 -13.84 14.96 16.03
N PRO A 25 -13.50 13.70 16.36
CA PRO A 25 -12.17 13.19 16.04
C PRO A 25 -11.95 13.30 14.53
N LEU A 26 -10.86 13.94 14.10
CA LEU A 26 -10.41 13.84 12.71
C LEU A 26 -9.95 12.40 12.49
N TRP A 27 -10.81 11.59 11.89
CA TRP A 27 -10.42 10.29 11.40
C TRP A 27 -9.56 10.56 10.16
N VAL A 28 -8.25 10.37 10.29
CA VAL A 28 -7.36 10.35 9.13
C VAL A 28 -7.73 9.12 8.31
N THR A 29 -8.51 9.33 7.25
CA THR A 29 -8.83 8.27 6.29
C THR A 29 -7.59 8.00 5.45
N ALA A 30 -7.37 6.72 5.10
CA ALA A 30 -6.46 6.42 4.01
C ALA A 30 -7.11 6.88 2.69
N ASP A 31 -6.28 7.32 1.77
CA ASP A 31 -6.66 7.70 0.41
C ASP A 31 -5.91 6.79 -0.58
N VAL A 32 -6.60 6.34 -1.63
CA VAL A 32 -6.01 5.57 -2.72
C VAL A 32 -6.18 6.37 -3.99
N VAL A 33 -5.07 6.92 -4.47
CA VAL A 33 -5.03 7.70 -5.71
C VAL A 33 -4.65 6.78 -6.86
N LEU A 34 -5.58 6.60 -7.80
CA LEU A 34 -5.31 5.98 -9.09
C LEU A 34 -4.69 7.02 -10.03
N SER A 35 -3.63 6.64 -10.72
CA SER A 35 -3.07 7.42 -11.82
C SER A 35 -2.73 6.51 -13.00
N ILE A 36 -2.89 7.04 -14.21
CA ILE A 36 -2.50 6.36 -15.45
C ILE A 36 -1.44 7.24 -16.10
N ASN A 37 -0.34 6.64 -16.56
CA ASN A 37 0.70 7.37 -17.26
C ASN A 37 0.30 7.55 -18.73
N ASP A 38 0.02 8.78 -19.14
CA ASP A 38 -0.43 9.11 -20.52
C ASP A 38 0.54 8.68 -21.63
N LYS A 39 1.82 8.46 -21.31
CA LYS A 39 2.85 8.08 -22.29
C LYS A 39 3.07 6.57 -22.40
N THR A 40 2.82 5.83 -21.32
CA THR A 40 3.12 4.39 -21.25
C THR A 40 1.88 3.53 -21.01
N SER A 41 0.73 4.15 -20.77
CA SER A 41 -0.51 3.51 -20.33
C SER A 41 -0.36 2.65 -19.06
N LEU A 42 0.77 2.77 -18.35
CA LEU A 42 1.00 2.05 -17.12
C LEU A 42 0.14 2.66 -16.02
N THR A 43 -0.53 1.79 -15.29
CA THR A 43 -1.40 2.18 -14.19
C THR A 43 -0.61 2.15 -12.90
N ALA A 44 -0.83 3.14 -12.05
CA ALA A 44 -0.24 3.25 -10.74
C ALA A 44 -1.31 3.53 -9.68
N TRP A 45 -1.19 2.84 -8.55
CA TRP A 45 -2.04 3.04 -7.38
C TRP A 45 -1.17 3.56 -6.25
N LYS A 46 -1.53 4.71 -5.70
CA LYS A 46 -0.83 5.29 -4.56
C LYS A 46 -1.71 5.26 -3.32
N LEU A 47 -1.34 4.43 -2.36
CA LEU A 47 -1.90 4.46 -1.01
C LEU A 47 -1.23 5.59 -0.22
N LYS A 48 -2.03 6.48 0.35
CA LYS A 48 -1.61 7.51 1.30
C LYS A 48 -2.35 7.32 2.61
N SER A 49 -1.64 6.94 3.65
CA SER A 49 -2.17 6.85 5.01
C SER A 49 -1.10 7.30 5.98
N TYR A 50 -1.16 8.58 6.37
CA TYR A 50 -0.07 9.22 7.10
C TYR A 50 0.38 8.39 8.34
N PRO A 51 1.69 8.15 8.52
CA PRO A 51 2.81 8.69 7.72
C PRO A 51 3.24 7.79 6.54
N LEU A 52 2.56 6.69 6.27
CA LEU A 52 2.87 5.77 5.19
C LEU A 52 2.38 6.27 3.82
N GLU A 53 3.27 6.22 2.83
CA GLU A 53 2.90 6.22 1.42
C GLU A 53 3.41 4.94 0.74
N ILE A 54 2.58 4.31 -0.10
CA ILE A 54 3.01 3.21 -0.98
C ILE A 54 2.55 3.48 -2.41
N ASP A 55 3.48 3.44 -3.35
CA ASP A 55 3.25 3.54 -4.80
C ASP A 55 3.40 2.15 -5.43
N PHE A 56 2.34 1.66 -6.08
CA PHE A 56 2.30 0.43 -6.84
C PHE A 56 2.24 0.77 -8.32
N ARG A 57 3.29 0.45 -9.07
CA ARG A 57 3.33 0.66 -10.52
C ARG A 57 3.30 -0.66 -11.25
N SER A 58 2.31 -0.82 -12.11
CA SER A 58 2.18 -2.00 -12.95
C SER A 58 3.39 -2.15 -13.88
N GLN A 59 3.91 -3.37 -14.06
CA GLN A 59 5.02 -3.64 -14.96
C GLN A 59 4.58 -4.60 -16.09
N PRO A 60 4.81 -4.26 -17.38
CA PRO A 60 4.49 -5.17 -18.47
C PRO A 60 5.29 -6.48 -18.36
N PRO A 61 4.69 -7.65 -18.67
CA PRO A 61 5.36 -8.95 -18.62
C PRO A 61 6.69 -8.94 -19.38
N LYS A 62 6.73 -8.42 -20.60
CA LYS A 62 7.98 -8.35 -21.40
C LYS A 62 9.10 -7.54 -20.72
N SER A 63 8.75 -6.50 -19.96
CA SER A 63 9.74 -5.72 -19.21
C SER A 63 10.34 -6.55 -18.06
N ILE A 64 9.50 -7.30 -17.35
CA ILE A 64 9.92 -8.21 -16.27
C ILE A 64 10.79 -9.34 -16.82
N GLU A 65 10.39 -9.94 -17.94
CA GLU A 65 11.15 -11.01 -18.58
C GLU A 65 12.55 -10.53 -18.98
N ALA A 66 12.62 -9.42 -19.73
CA ALA A 66 13.88 -8.83 -20.15
C ALA A 66 14.78 -8.47 -18.96
N PHE A 67 14.19 -7.94 -17.88
CA PHE A 67 14.91 -7.60 -16.65
C PHE A 67 15.60 -8.81 -16.01
N PHE A 68 14.94 -9.98 -16.00
CA PHE A 68 15.51 -11.19 -15.41
C PHE A 68 16.46 -11.93 -16.36
N ILE A 69 16.22 -11.92 -17.67
CA ILE A 69 17.21 -12.39 -18.67
C ILE A 69 18.53 -11.63 -18.49
N ALA A 70 18.46 -10.29 -18.35
CA ALA A 70 19.64 -9.45 -18.12
C ALA A 70 20.38 -9.76 -16.79
N ARG A 71 19.78 -10.56 -15.90
CA ARG A 71 20.37 -11.03 -14.62
C ARG A 71 20.80 -12.49 -14.66
N GLY A 72 20.91 -13.06 -15.86
CA GLY A 72 21.41 -14.42 -16.07
C GLY A 72 20.39 -15.53 -15.84
N PHE A 73 19.10 -15.20 -15.74
CA PHE A 73 18.05 -16.22 -15.82
C PHE A 73 17.93 -16.75 -17.24
N SER A 74 17.59 -18.04 -17.39
CA SER A 74 17.17 -18.57 -18.68
C SER A 74 15.86 -17.91 -19.13
N ALA A 75 15.62 -17.89 -20.45
CA ALA A 75 14.39 -17.35 -21.02
C ALA A 75 13.15 -18.03 -20.41
N GLU A 76 13.16 -19.36 -20.27
CA GLU A 76 12.06 -20.13 -19.66
C GLU A 76 11.74 -19.69 -18.22
N ILE A 77 12.75 -19.48 -17.39
CA ILE A 77 12.52 -19.07 -15.99
C ILE A 77 12.08 -17.60 -15.93
N ALA A 78 12.67 -16.74 -16.75
CA ALA A 78 12.28 -15.34 -16.83
C ALA A 78 10.83 -15.19 -17.32
N GLU A 79 10.42 -15.97 -18.33
CA GLU A 79 9.04 -16.04 -18.82
C GLU A 79 8.08 -16.51 -17.72
N ARG A 80 8.45 -17.55 -16.97
CA ARG A 80 7.63 -18.03 -15.85
C ARG A 80 7.44 -16.96 -14.76
N ILE A 81 8.45 -16.13 -14.51
CA ILE A 81 8.33 -15.00 -13.58
C ILE A 81 7.44 -13.91 -14.19
N SER A 82 7.63 -13.57 -15.48
CA SER A 82 6.90 -12.49 -16.14
C SER A 82 5.42 -12.78 -16.37
N ARG A 83 5.05 -14.06 -16.50
CA ARG A 83 3.64 -14.51 -16.56
C ARG A 83 2.87 -14.26 -15.27
N GLN A 84 3.54 -13.87 -14.19
CA GLN A 84 2.90 -13.44 -12.97
C GLN A 84 2.73 -11.93 -12.97
N CYS A 85 1.58 -11.50 -12.46
CA CYS A 85 1.28 -10.11 -12.20
C CYS A 85 2.28 -9.52 -11.21
N VAL A 86 3.17 -8.65 -11.69
CA VAL A 86 4.26 -8.03 -10.92
C VAL A 86 4.08 -6.52 -10.88
N PHE A 87 4.21 -5.98 -9.67
CA PHE A 87 4.23 -4.56 -9.43
C PHE A 87 5.62 -4.13 -8.97
N GLN A 88 6.05 -2.97 -9.45
CA GLN A 88 7.10 -2.21 -8.80
C GLN A 88 6.47 -1.47 -7.62
N VAL A 89 7.00 -1.68 -6.41
CA VAL A 89 6.47 -1.11 -5.18
C VAL A 89 7.50 -0.18 -4.55
N ILE A 90 7.10 1.05 -4.26
CA ILE A 90 7.90 2.01 -3.49
C ILE A 90 7.13 2.33 -2.22
N ALA A 91 7.68 1.99 -1.05
CA ALA A 91 7.11 2.35 0.24
C ALA A 91 7.98 3.41 0.91
N LYS A 92 7.34 4.39 1.57
CA LYS A 92 8.04 5.48 2.26
C LYS A 92 7.33 5.85 3.55
N ASN A 93 8.10 6.12 4.60
CA ASN A 93 7.63 6.82 5.77
C ASN A 93 7.86 8.32 5.57
N THR A 94 6.77 9.06 5.39
CA THR A 94 6.73 10.51 5.17
C THR A 94 6.62 11.33 6.44
N GLY A 95 6.63 10.66 7.60
CA GLY A 95 6.60 11.29 8.91
C GLY A 95 7.87 12.10 9.18
N THR A 96 7.77 12.96 10.17
CA THR A 96 8.83 13.81 10.72
C THR A 96 9.39 13.23 12.02
N ALA A 97 10.42 13.86 12.59
CA ALA A 97 11.00 13.41 13.85
C ALA A 97 9.92 13.36 14.95
N GLY A 98 9.76 12.19 15.57
CA GLY A 98 8.72 11.92 16.58
C GLY A 98 7.49 11.21 16.04
N ASP A 99 7.34 11.08 14.71
CA ASP A 99 6.29 10.27 14.13
C ASP A 99 6.59 8.75 14.23
N PRO A 100 5.53 7.91 14.13
CA PRO A 100 5.65 6.46 14.26
C PRO A 100 6.61 5.79 13.27
N ILE A 101 7.21 4.68 13.72
CA ILE A 101 7.91 3.74 12.84
C ILE A 101 6.87 2.88 12.12
N ILE A 102 7.08 2.64 10.82
CA ILE A 102 6.22 1.77 10.02
C ILE A 102 6.88 0.42 9.81
N HIS A 103 6.14 -0.64 10.09
CA HIS A 103 6.53 -2.02 9.83
C HIS A 103 5.61 -2.62 8.76
N ILE A 104 6.20 -3.14 7.68
CA ILE A 104 5.48 -3.85 6.62
C ILE A 104 5.93 -5.30 6.62
N SER A 105 4.95 -6.20 6.71
CA SER A 105 5.12 -7.62 6.42
C SER A 105 4.25 -8.00 5.23
N LEU A 106 4.87 -8.39 4.12
CA LEU A 106 4.18 -8.85 2.92
C LEU A 106 3.37 -10.13 3.17
N LYS A 107 3.70 -10.90 4.21
CA LYS A 107 2.94 -12.11 4.61
C LYS A 107 1.52 -11.80 5.05
N ASN A 108 1.28 -10.58 5.52
CA ASN A 108 -0.03 -10.14 5.98
C ASN A 108 -0.90 -9.59 4.85
N TRP A 109 -0.36 -9.43 3.64
CA TRP A 109 -1.10 -8.90 2.51
C TRP A 109 -1.94 -10.01 1.87
N GLN A 110 -3.13 -9.63 1.44
CA GLN A 110 -4.10 -10.56 0.87
C GLN A 110 -4.64 -10.03 -0.45
N VAL A 111 -4.79 -10.92 -1.42
CA VAL A 111 -5.39 -10.67 -2.72
C VAL A 111 -6.78 -11.25 -2.70
N LYS A 112 -7.78 -10.39 -2.95
CA LYS A 112 -9.14 -10.83 -3.25
C LYS A 112 -9.30 -10.88 -4.76
N HIS A 113 -9.50 -12.07 -5.29
CA HIS A 113 -9.70 -12.33 -6.71
C HIS A 113 -10.88 -13.27 -6.89
N LYS A 114 -11.90 -12.83 -7.63
CA LYS A 114 -13.20 -13.51 -7.74
C LYS A 114 -13.74 -13.76 -6.31
N ASP A 115 -14.16 -14.99 -5.99
CA ASP A 115 -14.65 -15.36 -4.66
C ASP A 115 -13.55 -15.90 -3.72
N SER A 116 -12.27 -15.72 -4.08
CA SER A 116 -11.14 -16.23 -3.31
C SER A 116 -10.33 -15.12 -2.65
N LEU A 117 -9.89 -15.38 -1.42
CA LEU A 117 -8.94 -14.57 -0.68
C LEU A 117 -7.67 -15.39 -0.46
N LYS A 118 -6.52 -14.91 -0.92
CA LYS A 118 -5.25 -15.64 -0.89
C LYS A 118 -4.08 -14.70 -0.56
N PRO A 119 -2.99 -15.19 0.06
CA PRO A 119 -1.79 -14.39 0.24
C PRO A 119 -1.15 -14.05 -1.11
N ILE A 120 -0.41 -12.94 -1.18
CA ILE A 120 0.46 -12.65 -2.32
C ILE A 120 1.59 -13.68 -2.44
N LYS A 121 2.18 -13.82 -3.64
CA LYS A 121 3.29 -14.74 -3.88
C LYS A 121 4.62 -14.10 -3.44
N LEU A 122 5.13 -14.53 -2.29
CA LEU A 122 6.40 -14.05 -1.74
C LEU A 122 7.62 -14.53 -2.54
N LYS A 123 8.74 -13.81 -2.43
CA LYS A 123 10.00 -14.18 -3.09
C LYS A 123 10.57 -15.49 -2.57
N GLU A 124 10.33 -15.83 -1.31
CA GLU A 124 10.77 -17.09 -0.70
C GLU A 124 10.06 -18.29 -1.35
N VAL A 125 8.81 -18.12 -1.79
CA VAL A 125 8.07 -19.15 -2.53
C VAL A 125 8.70 -19.39 -3.89
N TRP A 126 9.21 -18.35 -4.55
CA TRP A 126 9.95 -18.49 -5.80
C TRP A 126 11.30 -19.18 -5.61
N ASP A 127 12.08 -18.74 -4.63
CA ASP A 127 13.42 -19.29 -4.39
C ASP A 127 13.37 -20.77 -4.02
N ALA A 128 12.33 -21.18 -3.27
CA ALA A 128 12.07 -22.58 -2.93
C ALA A 128 11.63 -23.45 -4.13
N GLN A 129 11.09 -22.85 -5.21
CA GLN A 129 10.71 -23.57 -6.43
C GLN A 129 11.91 -23.91 -7.32
N TRP A 130 13.06 -23.30 -7.08
CA TRP A 130 14.27 -23.58 -7.84
C TRP A 130 15.10 -24.60 -7.08
N SER A 131 15.22 -25.81 -7.63
CA SER A 131 16.19 -26.80 -7.16
C SER A 131 17.62 -26.31 -7.38
N GLU A 132 18.56 -26.94 -6.69
CA GLU A 132 19.99 -26.70 -6.89
C GLU A 132 20.36 -26.85 -8.37
N GLY A 133 21.20 -25.95 -8.88
CA GLY A 133 21.60 -25.92 -10.30
C GLY A 133 20.57 -25.35 -11.29
N THR A 134 19.29 -25.19 -10.92
CA THR A 134 18.26 -24.63 -11.83
C THR A 134 18.47 -23.14 -12.12
N VAL A 135 18.91 -22.39 -11.12
CA VAL A 135 19.23 -20.96 -11.23
C VAL A 135 20.60 -20.75 -10.60
N SER A 136 21.48 -20.03 -11.30
CA SER A 136 22.81 -19.68 -10.79
C SER A 136 22.69 -18.91 -9.47
N GLU A 137 23.68 -19.07 -8.59
CA GLU A 137 23.69 -18.34 -7.31
C GLU A 137 23.61 -16.82 -7.52
N ALA A 138 24.36 -16.29 -8.47
CA ALA A 138 24.35 -14.87 -8.83
C ALA A 138 22.94 -14.40 -9.25
N SER A 139 22.25 -15.17 -10.09
CA SER A 139 20.88 -14.86 -10.52
C SER A 139 19.88 -14.92 -9.36
N ARG A 140 19.99 -15.91 -8.46
CA ARG A 140 19.16 -15.98 -7.24
C ARG A 140 19.37 -14.77 -6.33
N ILE A 141 20.63 -14.35 -6.15
CA ILE A 141 20.97 -13.14 -5.40
C ILE A 141 20.32 -11.93 -6.08
N ALA A 142 20.50 -11.76 -7.39
CA ALA A 142 19.91 -10.66 -8.15
C ALA A 142 18.38 -10.60 -8.03
N PHE A 143 17.68 -11.75 -8.03
CA PHE A 143 16.25 -11.82 -7.78
C PHE A 143 15.86 -11.37 -6.36
N ARG A 144 16.58 -11.85 -5.34
CA ARG A 144 16.33 -11.48 -3.94
C ARG A 144 16.53 -9.98 -3.67
N TRP A 145 17.45 -9.33 -4.39
CA TRP A 145 17.67 -7.88 -4.35
C TRP A 145 16.67 -7.08 -5.18
N ALA A 146 16.21 -7.60 -6.31
CA ALA A 146 15.23 -6.93 -7.16
C ALA A 146 13.80 -6.95 -6.57
N THR A 147 13.51 -7.90 -5.69
CA THR A 147 12.21 -8.08 -5.06
C THR A 147 12.10 -7.34 -3.74
N PHE A 148 10.91 -6.81 -3.45
CA PHE A 148 10.64 -6.10 -2.21
C PHE A 148 10.84 -7.05 -1.01
N PRO A 149 11.49 -6.61 0.08
CA PRO A 149 11.67 -7.45 1.25
C PRO A 149 10.34 -7.95 1.82
N ALA A 150 10.30 -9.21 2.27
CA ALA A 150 9.09 -9.75 2.90
C ALA A 150 8.76 -9.06 4.23
N GLU A 151 9.78 -8.51 4.89
CA GLU A 151 9.69 -7.73 6.13
C GLU A 151 10.54 -6.46 5.95
N GLN A 152 9.99 -5.29 6.28
CA GLN A 152 10.73 -4.04 6.25
C GLN A 152 10.24 -3.06 7.31
N VAL A 153 11.20 -2.30 7.87
CA VAL A 153 10.98 -1.24 8.85
C VAL A 153 11.38 0.09 8.25
N PHE A 154 10.53 1.11 8.37
CA PHE A 154 10.75 2.46 7.86
C PHE A 154 10.67 3.46 9.01
N ARG A 155 11.81 4.08 9.35
CA ARG A 155 11.85 5.16 10.34
C ARG A 155 11.26 6.45 9.76
N PRO A 156 10.74 7.35 10.60
CA PRO A 156 10.36 8.68 10.13
C PRO A 156 11.56 9.42 9.53
N THR A 157 11.32 10.57 8.89
CA THR A 157 12.29 11.42 8.19
C THR A 157 12.70 10.95 6.79
N GLY A 158 11.87 10.10 6.18
CA GLY A 158 11.95 9.82 4.75
C GLY A 158 12.56 8.49 4.36
N ASP A 159 12.72 7.53 5.30
CA ASP A 159 13.10 6.16 4.94
C ASP A 159 12.16 5.62 3.87
N TYR A 160 12.75 5.00 2.86
CA TYR A 160 12.02 4.41 1.75
C TYR A 160 12.67 3.11 1.31
N GLY A 161 11.89 2.31 0.60
CA GLY A 161 12.27 1.02 0.08
C GLY A 161 11.59 0.78 -1.24
N TRP A 162 12.25 0.03 -2.10
CA TRP A 162 11.74 -0.29 -3.43
C TRP A 162 12.13 -1.71 -3.80
N GLY A 163 11.20 -2.42 -4.42
CA GLY A 163 11.45 -3.68 -5.13
C GLY A 163 10.20 -4.12 -5.90
N MET A 164 10.29 -5.29 -6.52
CA MET A 164 9.16 -5.94 -7.19
C MET A 164 8.36 -6.82 -6.22
N VAL A 165 7.04 -6.86 -6.38
CA VAL A 165 6.14 -7.78 -5.67
C VAL A 165 5.34 -8.58 -6.70
N SER A 166 5.31 -9.91 -6.53
CA SER A 166 4.44 -10.80 -7.32
C SER A 166 3.10 -10.98 -6.60
N ILE A 167 2.00 -10.70 -7.29
CA ILE A 167 0.64 -10.87 -6.74
C ILE A 167 0.25 -12.34 -6.67
N GLY A 168 0.76 -13.18 -7.58
CA GLY A 168 0.38 -14.60 -7.67
C GLY A 168 -0.83 -14.85 -8.57
N LEU A 169 -1.18 -13.87 -9.41
CA LEU A 169 -2.21 -13.96 -10.46
C LEU A 169 -1.57 -13.90 -11.85
N PRO A 170 -2.21 -14.45 -12.89
CA PRO A 170 -1.77 -14.27 -14.28
C PRO A 170 -1.97 -12.82 -14.77
N ALA A 171 -1.37 -12.51 -15.92
CA ALA A 171 -1.57 -11.25 -16.65
C ALA A 171 -3.06 -11.00 -16.99
N GLY A 172 -3.44 -9.72 -17.14
CA GLY A 172 -4.81 -9.29 -17.50
C GLY A 172 -5.88 -9.43 -16.43
N GLU A 173 -5.59 -10.03 -15.26
CA GLU A 173 -6.57 -10.18 -14.18
C GLU A 173 -6.80 -8.87 -13.40
N VAL A 174 -8.03 -8.70 -12.91
CA VAL A 174 -8.44 -7.58 -12.03
C VAL A 174 -8.73 -8.12 -10.62
N PHE A 175 -8.23 -7.44 -9.58
CA PHE A 175 -8.27 -7.90 -8.20
C PHE A 175 -8.31 -6.74 -7.20
N ASP A 176 -8.63 -7.04 -5.94
CA ASP A 176 -8.41 -6.11 -4.83
C ASP A 176 -7.21 -6.57 -3.99
N LEU A 177 -6.39 -5.64 -3.52
CA LEU A 177 -5.25 -5.90 -2.63
C LEU A 177 -5.52 -5.31 -1.25
N GLN A 178 -5.48 -6.14 -0.21
CA GLN A 178 -5.40 -5.68 1.16
C GLN A 178 -3.94 -5.47 1.53
N VAL A 179 -3.57 -4.21 1.74
CA VAL A 179 -2.29 -3.82 2.32
C VAL A 179 -2.44 -3.76 3.82
N VAL A 180 -1.52 -4.41 4.54
CA VAL A 180 -1.47 -4.42 6.00
C VAL A 180 -0.11 -3.91 6.45
N TRP A 181 -0.10 -3.00 7.42
CA TRP A 181 1.10 -2.48 8.04
C TRP A 181 0.87 -2.25 9.52
N GLN A 182 1.94 -2.19 10.28
CA GLN A 182 1.93 -1.82 11.68
C GLN A 182 2.54 -0.42 11.82
N GLN A 183 1.89 0.40 12.63
CA GLN A 183 2.29 1.76 12.99
C GLN A 183 2.31 1.81 14.52
N ASP A 184 3.51 1.85 15.10
CA ASP A 184 3.75 1.56 16.52
C ASP A 184 3.12 0.22 16.93
N GLU A 185 2.14 0.21 17.85
CA GLU A 185 1.43 -1.00 18.28
C GLU A 185 0.15 -1.27 17.47
N ALA A 186 -0.28 -0.32 16.63
CA ALA A 186 -1.52 -0.42 15.90
C ALA A 186 -1.34 -1.12 14.56
N ILE A 187 -2.13 -2.16 14.31
CA ILE A 187 -2.26 -2.78 12.98
C ILE A 187 -3.26 -1.97 12.17
N LYS A 188 -2.81 -1.51 11.00
CA LYS A 188 -3.60 -0.79 10.00
C LYS A 188 -3.76 -1.66 8.76
N LYS A 189 -4.88 -1.47 8.07
CA LYS A 189 -5.19 -2.18 6.83
C LYS A 189 -5.97 -1.29 5.89
N GLU A 190 -5.71 -1.40 4.60
CA GLU A 190 -6.46 -0.70 3.55
C GLU A 190 -6.65 -1.60 2.33
N TRP A 191 -7.79 -1.46 1.66
CA TRP A 191 -8.11 -2.15 0.42
C TRP A 191 -7.87 -1.25 -0.78
N LEU A 192 -6.90 -1.60 -1.62
CA LEU A 192 -6.76 -1.05 -2.95
C LEU A 192 -7.68 -1.86 -3.87
N ARG A 193 -8.78 -1.24 -4.31
CA ARG A 193 -9.80 -1.93 -5.11
C ARG A 193 -9.58 -1.77 -6.61
N GLY A 194 -9.95 -2.80 -7.37
CA GLY A 194 -9.90 -2.78 -8.83
C GLY A 194 -8.49 -2.58 -9.38
N MET A 195 -7.48 -3.12 -8.68
CA MET A 195 -6.13 -3.21 -9.23
C MET A 195 -6.11 -4.14 -10.44
N SER A 196 -5.30 -3.83 -11.44
CA SER A 196 -5.22 -4.63 -12.67
C SER A 196 -3.81 -5.05 -12.99
N CYS A 197 -3.67 -6.30 -13.43
CA CYS A 197 -2.46 -6.84 -14.00
C CYS A 197 -2.34 -6.38 -15.46
N PRO A 198 -1.18 -5.87 -15.90
CA PRO A 198 -0.96 -5.59 -17.32
C PRO A 198 -1.21 -6.83 -18.18
N ASP A 199 -1.69 -6.60 -19.39
CA ASP A 199 -1.76 -7.62 -20.44
C ASP A 199 -0.36 -7.97 -20.97
N GLU A 200 -0.26 -9.00 -21.81
CA GLU A 200 0.99 -9.49 -22.42
C GLU A 200 1.67 -8.50 -23.41
#